data_AF-A0A9N9JC12-F1
#
_entry.id   AF-A0A9N9JC12-F1
#
_cell.length_a   1.000
_cell.length_b   1.000
_cell.length_c   1.000
_cell.angle_alpha   90.00
_cell.angle_beta   90.00
_cell.angle_gamma   90.00
#
_symmetry.space_group_name_H-M   'P 1'
#
loop_
_entity.id
_entity.type
_entity.pdbx_description
1 polymer ?
#
loop_
_entity_poly.entity_id
_entity_poly.type
_entity_poly.pdbx_seq_one_letter_code
_entity_poly.pdbx_strand_id
1 'polypeptide(L)'
;MSDKLTRIAIVSSDKCKPKKCRQECKKSCPVVRMGKLCIEVNPDSKVAFISEELCIGCGICIKKCPFSAITIINLPTNLEKEVTHRYSANSFKLHRLPVPRPGQVLGLVGTN
;
A
#
# COMPACT_ATOMS: atom_id res chain seq x y z
N MET A 1 6.71 -14.97 -20.58
CA MET A 1 7.19 -14.68 -19.21
C MET A 1 6.06 -13.97 -18.49
N SER A 2 5.56 -14.52 -17.38
CA SER A 2 4.40 -13.93 -16.69
C SER A 2 4.81 -12.58 -16.09
N ASP A 3 4.11 -11.52 -16.49
CA ASP A 3 4.26 -10.19 -15.91
C ASP A 3 4.03 -10.27 -14.40
N LYS A 4 5.07 -9.97 -13.60
CA LYS A 4 5.00 -9.97 -12.13
C LYS A 4 4.10 -8.84 -11.66
N LEU A 5 2.82 -9.12 -11.46
CA LEU A 5 1.85 -8.19 -10.88
C LEU A 5 2.27 -7.82 -9.45
N THR A 6 2.87 -6.65 -9.27
CA THR A 6 3.19 -6.12 -7.94
C THR A 6 1.91 -5.61 -7.29
N ARG A 7 1.62 -6.09 -6.09
CA ARG A 7 0.49 -5.63 -5.26
C ARG A 7 1.02 -4.87 -4.06
N ILE A 8 0.56 -3.64 -3.87
CA ILE A 8 0.98 -2.80 -2.73
C ILE A 8 -0.21 -2.63 -1.78
N ALA A 9 0.06 -2.76 -0.48
CA ALA A 9 -0.89 -2.43 0.56
C ALA A 9 -0.68 -0.99 1.01
N ILE A 10 -1.77 -0.21 0.98
CA ILE A 10 -1.85 1.18 1.45
C ILE A 10 -2.65 1.19 2.75
N VAL A 11 -2.20 1.96 3.74
CA VAL A 11 -2.86 2.09 5.05
C VAL A 11 -3.27 3.54 5.25
N SER A 12 -4.58 3.78 5.42
CA SER A 12 -5.11 5.11 5.74
C SER A 12 -4.86 5.44 7.22
N SER A 13 -4.14 6.53 7.46
CA SER A 13 -3.86 7.04 8.81
C SER A 13 -5.11 7.49 9.57
N ASP A 14 -6.13 7.94 8.84
CA ASP A 14 -7.34 8.50 9.43
C ASP A 14 -8.23 7.39 9.99
N LYS A 15 -8.32 6.28 9.25
CA LYS A 15 -9.14 5.11 9.58
C LYS A 15 -8.41 4.13 10.50
N CYS A 16 -7.09 4.01 10.40
CA CYS A 16 -6.35 3.04 11.21
C CYS A 16 -6.34 3.47 12.69
N LYS A 17 -6.91 2.63 13.58
CA LYS A 17 -6.88 2.83 15.03
C LYS A 17 -6.37 1.57 15.75
N PRO A 18 -5.04 1.38 15.85
CA PRO A 18 -4.44 0.17 16.45
C PRO A 18 -4.92 -0.16 17.87
N LYS A 19 -5.18 0.87 18.69
CA LYS A 19 -5.74 0.72 20.05
C LYS A 19 -7.12 0.07 20.10
N LYS A 20 -7.94 0.22 19.05
CA LYS A 20 -9.35 -0.23 19.03
C LYS A 20 -9.59 -1.47 18.15
N CYS A 21 -8.61 -1.93 17.36
CA CYS A 21 -8.80 -3.00 16.38
C CYS A 21 -8.24 -4.37 16.79
N ARG A 22 -7.68 -4.53 18.00
CA ARG A 22 -7.06 -5.78 18.50
C ARG A 22 -5.95 -6.36 17.58
N GLN A 23 -5.42 -5.55 16.67
CA GLN A 23 -4.37 -5.89 15.70
C GLN A 23 -4.73 -7.09 14.80
N GLU A 24 -5.99 -7.19 14.39
CA GLU A 24 -6.49 -8.28 13.54
C GLU A 24 -5.74 -8.42 12.21
N CYS A 25 -5.22 -7.31 11.67
CA CYS A 25 -4.40 -7.34 10.46
C CYS A 25 -3.14 -8.20 10.63
N LYS A 26 -2.43 -8.07 11.76
CA LYS A 26 -1.22 -8.85 12.08
C LYS A 26 -1.56 -10.31 12.34
N LYS A 27 -2.61 -10.58 13.14
CA LYS A 27 -3.04 -11.95 13.51
C LYS A 27 -3.54 -12.76 12.30
N SER A 28 -4.26 -12.12 11.40
CA SER A 28 -4.87 -12.77 10.24
C SER A 28 -3.92 -12.92 9.05
N CYS A 29 -2.73 -12.29 9.08
CA CYS A 29 -1.79 -12.34 7.97
C CYS A 29 -1.10 -13.71 7.89
N PRO A 30 -1.22 -14.44 6.77
CA PRO A 30 -0.59 -15.76 6.62
C PRO A 30 0.94 -15.66 6.67
N VAL A 31 1.51 -14.60 6.11
CA VAL A 31 2.97 -14.38 6.10
C VAL A 31 3.51 -14.14 7.52
N VAL A 32 2.75 -13.45 8.37
CA VAL A 32 3.10 -13.29 9.80
C VAL A 32 2.97 -14.62 10.54
N ARG A 33 1.93 -15.42 10.26
CA ARG A 33 1.76 -16.75 10.85
C ARG A 33 2.88 -17.72 10.45
N MET A 34 3.52 -17.50 9.31
CA MET A 34 4.72 -18.23 8.88
C MET A 34 6.01 -17.74 9.55
N GLY A 35 5.93 -16.76 10.47
CA GLY A 35 7.08 -16.25 11.23
C GLY A 35 7.82 -15.07 10.58
N LYS A 36 7.33 -14.51 9.47
CA LYS A 36 7.96 -13.35 8.82
C LYS A 36 7.33 -12.02 9.27
N LEU A 37 8.12 -10.97 9.35
CA LEU A 37 7.68 -9.63 9.78
C LEU A 37 6.97 -8.85 8.65
N CYS A 38 5.85 -9.37 8.16
CA CYS A 38 5.08 -8.71 7.09
C CYS A 38 4.26 -7.51 7.57
N ILE A 39 3.72 -7.56 8.80
CA ILE A 39 2.91 -6.48 9.37
C ILE A 39 3.42 -6.17 10.76
N GLU A 40 3.80 -4.91 10.97
CA GLU A 40 4.25 -4.37 12.23
C GLU A 40 3.21 -3.39 12.77
N VAL A 41 2.65 -3.71 13.93
CA VAL A 41 1.65 -2.89 14.59
C VAL A 41 1.70 -3.17 16.09
N ASN A 42 1.85 -2.10 16.87
CA ASN A 42 1.74 -2.12 18.32
C ASN A 42 0.49 -1.33 18.74
N PRO A 43 -0.06 -1.55 19.96
CA PRO A 43 -1.16 -0.74 20.47
C PRO A 43 -0.86 0.76 20.44
N ASP A 44 0.39 1.14 20.71
CA ASP A 44 0.81 2.54 20.78
C ASP A 44 1.16 3.15 19.41
N SER A 45 1.25 2.32 18.37
CA SER A 45 1.50 2.81 17.02
C SER A 45 0.32 3.67 16.54
N LYS A 46 0.64 4.77 15.86
CA LYS A 46 -0.37 5.62 15.21
C LYS A 46 -1.03 4.90 14.04
N VAL A 47 -0.26 4.14 13.27
CA VAL A 47 -0.69 3.39 12.09
C VAL A 47 0.03 2.03 12.03
N ALA A 48 -0.58 1.06 11.34
CA ALA A 48 0.08 -0.21 11.04
C ALA A 48 1.03 -0.06 9.85
N PHE A 49 2.22 -0.66 9.95
CA PHE A 49 3.19 -0.74 8.87
C PHE A 49 3.10 -2.10 8.17
N ILE A 50 3.15 -2.12 6.84
CA ILE A 50 3.08 -3.34 6.04
C ILE A 50 4.29 -3.37 5.08
N SER A 51 5.11 -4.40 5.19
CA SER A 51 6.25 -4.59 4.29
C SER A 51 5.79 -4.94 2.88
N GLU A 52 6.16 -4.13 1.89
CA GLU A 52 5.83 -4.35 0.47
C GLU A 52 6.54 -5.58 -0.10
N GLU A 53 7.73 -5.91 0.41
CA GLU A 53 8.54 -7.04 -0.08
C GLU A 53 7.99 -8.38 0.39
N LEU A 54 7.47 -8.43 1.62
CA LEU A 54 6.95 -9.64 2.24
C LEU A 54 5.46 -9.85 1.96
N CYS A 55 4.73 -8.78 1.65
CA CYS A 55 3.31 -8.85 1.38
C CYS A 55 3.03 -9.51 0.02
N ILE A 56 2.34 -10.64 0.04
CA ILE A 56 1.90 -11.35 -1.16
C ILE A 56 0.59 -10.80 -1.76
N GLY A 57 0.01 -9.75 -1.16
CA GLY A 57 -1.24 -9.16 -1.64
C GLY A 57 -2.47 -10.09 -1.57
N CYS A 58 -2.59 -10.90 -0.51
CA CYS A 58 -3.67 -11.88 -0.33
C CYS A 58 -5.04 -11.28 0.04
N GLY A 59 -5.10 -10.01 0.50
CA GLY A 59 -6.36 -9.33 0.82
C GLY A 59 -7.08 -9.74 2.11
N ILE A 60 -6.53 -10.69 2.89
CA ILE A 60 -7.15 -11.13 4.15
C ILE A 60 -7.21 -10.00 5.18
N CYS A 61 -6.15 -9.21 5.28
CA CYS A 61 -6.07 -8.08 6.21
C CYS A 61 -7.13 -6.99 5.94
N ILE A 62 -7.55 -6.82 4.68
CA ILE A 62 -8.63 -5.88 4.30
C ILE A 62 -9.95 -6.33 4.92
N LYS A 63 -10.32 -7.60 4.71
CA LYS A 63 -11.59 -8.18 5.17
C LYS A 63 -11.69 -8.26 6.69
N LYS A 64 -10.55 -8.37 7.38
CA LYS A 64 -10.48 -8.49 8.84
C LYS A 64 -10.30 -7.15 9.55
N CYS A 65 -9.97 -6.08 8.84
CA CYS A 65 -9.84 -4.76 9.45
C CYS A 65 -11.22 -4.20 9.79
N PRO A 66 -11.56 -3.94 11.07
CA PRO A 66 -12.88 -3.44 11.45
C PRO A 66 -13.15 -2.00 10.97
N PHE A 67 -12.09 -1.26 10.62
CA PHE A 67 -12.17 0.13 10.15
C PHE A 67 -11.96 0.27 8.64
N SER A 68 -11.82 -0.84 7.90
CA SER A 68 -11.52 -0.85 6.47
C SER A 68 -10.37 0.11 6.10
N ALA A 69 -9.33 0.13 6.94
CA ALA A 69 -8.23 1.09 6.83
C ALA A 69 -7.14 0.67 5.84
N ILE A 70 -7.17 -0.58 5.37
CA ILE A 70 -6.16 -1.18 4.50
C ILE A 70 -6.77 -1.37 3.11
N THR A 71 -6.07 -0.93 2.08
CA THR A 71 -6.45 -1.14 0.67
C THR A 71 -5.29 -1.82 -0.05
N ILE A 72 -5.57 -2.75 -0.95
CA ILE A 72 -4.55 -3.33 -1.83
C ILE A 72 -4.80 -2.82 -3.24
N ILE A 73 -3.76 -2.24 -3.84
CA ILE A 73 -3.76 -1.81 -5.22
C ILE A 73 -2.86 -2.73 -6.05
N ASN A 74 -3.31 -3.05 -7.26
CA ASN A 74 -2.50 -3.73 -8.25
C ASN A 74 -1.73 -2.68 -9.03
N LEU A 75 -0.41 -2.73 -9.01
CA LEU A 75 0.40 -1.89 -9.88
C LEU A 75 0.62 -2.63 -11.21
N PRO A 76 0.56 -1.92 -12.34
CA PRO A 76 1.05 -2.46 -13.60
C PRO A 76 2.53 -2.84 -13.45
N THR A 77 2.94 -3.88 -14.17
CA THR A 77 4.34 -4.27 -14.27
C THR A 77 5.19 -3.09 -14.77
N ASN A 78 6.44 -3.00 -14.30
CA ASN A 78 7.43 -1.93 -14.56
C ASN A 78 7.31 -0.57 -13.83
N LEU A 79 6.27 -0.29 -13.03
CA LEU A 79 6.20 1.02 -12.34
C LEU A 79 7.18 1.18 -11.15
N GLU A 80 7.71 0.10 -10.60
CA GLU A 80 8.69 0.16 -9.49
C GLU A 80 9.98 0.92 -9.86
N LYS A 81 10.39 0.92 -11.13
CA LYS A 81 11.60 1.60 -11.58
C LYS A 81 11.40 3.10 -11.82
N GLU A 82 10.16 3.56 -11.91
CA GLU A 82 9.80 4.93 -12.31
C GLU A 82 9.10 5.68 -11.16
N VAL A 83 9.52 5.43 -9.92
CA VAL A 83 9.02 6.16 -8.76
C VAL A 83 9.61 7.56 -8.76
N THR A 84 8.77 8.57 -8.98
CA THR A 84 9.17 9.97 -8.88
C THR A 84 9.18 10.42 -7.41
N HIS A 85 8.12 10.09 -6.67
CA HIS A 85 7.97 10.51 -5.29
C HIS A 85 7.11 9.56 -4.47
N ARG A 86 7.36 9.51 -3.16
CA ARG A 86 6.55 8.80 -2.16
C ARG A 86 6.41 9.67 -0.93
N TYR A 87 5.16 9.93 -0.51
CA TYR A 87 4.89 10.77 0.66
C TYR A 87 5.21 10.08 1.99
N SER A 88 4.92 8.79 2.13
CA SER A 88 5.31 7.99 3.31
C SER A 88 5.21 6.48 3.05
N ALA A 89 5.65 5.67 4.01
CA ALA A 89 5.46 4.22 3.96
C ALA A 89 3.97 3.84 3.85
N ASN A 90 3.64 2.93 2.95
CA ASN A 90 2.27 2.50 2.66
C ASN A 90 1.30 3.65 2.32
N SER A 91 1.80 4.71 1.70
CA SER A 91 1.04 5.90 1.28
C SER A 91 1.18 6.15 -0.22
N PHE A 92 0.63 7.27 -0.69
CA PHE A 92 0.62 7.64 -2.10
C PHE A 92 2.04 7.66 -2.69
N LYS A 93 2.16 6.99 -3.84
CA LYS A 93 3.38 6.88 -4.63
C LYS A 93 3.08 7.42 -6.02
N LEU A 94 3.82 8.45 -6.41
CA LEU A 94 3.73 9.06 -7.73
C LEU A 94 4.72 8.39 -8.67
N HIS A 95 4.23 8.00 -9.84
CA HIS A 95 5.02 7.38 -10.89
C HIS A 95 5.00 8.25 -12.13
N ARG A 96 6.20 8.55 -12.65
CA ARG A 96 6.45 9.43 -13.80
C ARG A 96 5.94 10.86 -13.58
N LEU A 97 6.48 11.77 -14.37
CA LEU A 97 5.93 13.10 -14.54
C LEU A 97 5.78 13.39 -16.03
N PRO A 98 4.69 14.09 -16.43
CA PRO A 98 4.52 14.52 -17.79
C PRO A 98 5.58 15.56 -18.16
N VAL A 99 6.23 15.40 -19.30
CA VAL A 99 7.25 16.35 -19.78
C VAL A 99 6.54 17.51 -20.51
N PRO A 100 6.67 18.76 -20.04
CA PRO A 100 6.05 19.91 -20.71
C PRO A 100 6.74 20.19 -22.05
N ARG A 101 5.95 20.54 -23.08
CA ARG A 101 6.44 20.92 -24.40
C ARG A 101 6.20 22.42 -24.65
N PRO A 102 7.23 23.22 -24.98
CA PRO A 102 7.04 24.63 -25.27
C PRO A 102 6.06 24.87 -26.43
N GLY A 103 5.19 25.87 -26.30
CA GLY A 103 4.24 26.27 -27.35
C GLY A 103 3.05 25.31 -27.57
N GLN A 104 2.88 24.28 -26.74
CA GLN A 104 1.78 23.31 -26.84
C GLN A 104 1.04 23.20 -25.50
N VAL A 105 -0.27 22.94 -25.56
CA VAL A 105 -1.08 22.64 -24.37
C VAL A 105 -0.98 21.14 -24.06
N LEU A 106 -0.64 20.80 -22.82
CA LEU A 106 -0.58 19.42 -22.34
C LEU A 106 -1.76 19.13 -21.41
N GLY A 107 -2.65 18.23 -21.81
CA GLY A 107 -3.77 17.78 -21.00
C GLY A 107 -3.39 16.64 -20.06
N LEU A 108 -3.78 16.75 -18.79
CA LEU A 108 -3.67 15.68 -17.80
C LEU A 108 -5.07 15.27 -17.36
N VAL A 109 -5.43 14.02 -17.61
CA VAL A 109 -6.73 13.46 -17.26
C VAL A 109 -6.49 12.18 -16.46
N GLY A 110 -7.18 12.06 -15.33
CA GLY A 110 -7.09 10.91 -14.45
C GLY A 110 -8.22 10.93 -13.42
N THR A 111 -8.40 9.81 -12.73
CA THR A 111 -9.32 9.71 -11.60
C THR A 111 -8.73 10.41 -10.38
N ASN A 112 -9.60 10.98 -9.54
CA ASN A 112 -9.23 11.44 -8.20
C ASN A 112 -8.96 10.26 -7.26
#